data_AF-Q747D1-F1
#
_entry.id   AF-Q747D1-F1
#
_cell.length_a   1.000
_cell.length_b   1.000
_cell.length_c   1.000
_cell.angle_alpha   90.00
_cell.angle_beta   90.00
_cell.angle_gamma   90.00
#
_symmetry.space_group_name_H-M   'P 1'
#
loop_
_entity.id
_entity.type
_entity.pdbx_description
1 polymer ?
#
loop_
_entity_poly.entity_id
_entity_poly.type
_entity_poly.pdbx_seq_one_letter_code
_entity_poly.pdbx_strand_id
1 'polypeptide(L)'
;MSISEDRISHLAHRIYDRLWKDDLADFADERQALHCLKEGIASFFAVAGEVDAAVRRKLASYSQAKVPGSRDYEILYQKFYQEEMAKRKW
;
A
#
# COMPACT_ATOMS: atom_id res chain seq x y z
N MET A 1 8.22 3.26 -2.87
CA MET A 1 8.46 1.83 -2.57
C MET A 1 8.06 1.03 -3.80
N SER A 2 8.88 0.10 -4.29
CA SER A 2 8.55 -0.74 -5.45
C SER A 2 8.53 -2.20 -5.02
N ILE A 3 7.47 -2.92 -5.37
CA ILE A 3 7.30 -4.34 -5.10
C ILE A 3 7.52 -5.10 -6.43
N SER A 4 8.21 -6.25 -6.38
CA SER A 4 8.45 -7.04 -7.60
C SER A 4 7.17 -7.73 -8.07
N GLU A 5 7.10 -7.99 -9.38
CA GLU A 5 5.99 -8.70 -10.00
C GLU A 5 5.78 -10.10 -9.37
N ASP A 6 6.86 -10.82 -9.06
CA ASP A 6 6.79 -12.10 -8.35
C ASP A 6 6.08 -12.00 -7.00
N ARG A 7 6.35 -10.92 -6.24
CA ARG A 7 5.71 -10.71 -4.94
C ARG A 7 4.25 -10.32 -5.08
N ILE A 8 3.90 -9.49 -6.08
CA ILE A 8 2.51 -9.19 -6.40
C ILE A 8 1.77 -10.48 -6.77
N SER A 9 2.37 -11.31 -7.62
CA SER A 9 1.79 -12.59 -8.02
C SER A 9 1.60 -13.52 -6.84
N HIS A 10 2.60 -13.65 -5.96
CA HIS A 10 2.48 -14.47 -4.75
C HIS A 10 1.35 -13.98 -3.82
N LEU A 11 1.24 -12.66 -3.61
CA LEU A 11 0.16 -12.08 -2.81
C LEU A 11 -1.21 -12.32 -3.44
N ALA A 12 -1.33 -12.15 -4.77
CA ALA A 12 -2.58 -12.37 -5.48
C ALA A 12 -3.10 -13.80 -5.30
N HIS A 13 -2.23 -14.82 -5.43
CA HIS A 13 -2.62 -16.21 -5.19
C HIS A 13 -3.01 -16.46 -3.73
N ARG A 14 -2.27 -15.89 -2.76
CA ARG A 14 -2.62 -16.07 -1.34
C ARG A 14 -3.95 -15.43 -0.96
N ILE A 15 -4.27 -14.28 -1.54
CA ILE A 15 -5.56 -13.61 -1.30
C ILE A 15 -6.67 -14.39 -2.00
N TYR A 16 -6.46 -14.80 -3.25
CA TYR A 16 -7.41 -15.64 -4.00
C TYR A 16 -7.76 -16.92 -3.21
N ASP A 17 -6.75 -17.66 -2.74
CA ASP A 17 -6.92 -18.87 -1.94
C ASP A 17 -7.75 -18.62 -0.68
N ARG A 18 -7.56 -17.47 -0.03
CA ARG A 18 -8.29 -17.11 1.18
C ARG A 18 -9.74 -16.72 0.88
N LEU A 19 -9.97 -15.93 -0.14
CA LEU A 19 -11.31 -15.53 -0.57
C LEU A 19 -12.16 -16.77 -0.91
N TRP A 20 -11.56 -17.76 -1.56
CA TRP A 20 -12.21 -19.03 -1.86
C TRP A 20 -12.39 -19.91 -0.61
N LYS A 21 -11.33 -20.16 0.18
CA LYS A 21 -11.37 -21.06 1.35
C LYS A 21 -12.27 -20.57 2.47
N ASP A 22 -12.36 -19.26 2.64
CA ASP A 22 -13.17 -18.63 3.67
C ASP A 22 -14.61 -18.36 3.18
N ASP A 23 -14.98 -18.87 1.99
CA ASP A 23 -16.32 -18.80 1.38
C ASP A 23 -16.82 -17.35 1.20
N LEU A 24 -15.89 -16.43 0.94
CA LEU A 24 -16.15 -14.99 0.82
C LEU A 24 -16.50 -14.56 -0.60
N ALA A 25 -16.01 -15.29 -1.61
CA ALA A 25 -16.27 -15.00 -3.01
C ALA A 25 -16.07 -16.24 -3.91
N ASP A 26 -16.98 -16.42 -4.86
CA ASP A 26 -16.88 -17.39 -5.93
C ASP A 26 -16.30 -16.75 -7.20
N PHE A 27 -15.37 -17.43 -7.85
CA PHE A 27 -14.74 -16.97 -9.08
C PHE A 27 -15.06 -17.93 -10.23
N ALA A 28 -15.67 -17.40 -11.30
CA ALA A 28 -15.96 -18.18 -12.51
C ALA A 28 -14.70 -18.46 -13.37
N ASP A 29 -13.73 -17.54 -13.35
CA ASP A 29 -12.45 -17.66 -14.04
C ASP A 29 -11.31 -17.23 -13.11
N GLU A 30 -10.51 -18.20 -12.68
CA GLU A 30 -9.33 -17.99 -11.84
C GLU A 30 -8.33 -17.02 -12.46
N ARG A 31 -8.09 -17.07 -13.78
CA ARG A 31 -7.12 -16.21 -14.45
C ARG A 31 -7.57 -14.75 -14.40
N GLN A 32 -8.85 -14.51 -14.64
CA GLN A 32 -9.43 -13.18 -14.56
C GLN A 32 -9.40 -12.65 -13.12
N ALA A 33 -9.74 -13.49 -12.15
CA ALA A 33 -9.68 -13.13 -10.72
C ALA A 33 -8.25 -12.74 -10.31
N LEU A 34 -7.26 -13.58 -10.63
CA LEU A 34 -5.86 -13.30 -10.34
C LEU A 34 -5.35 -12.04 -11.04
N HIS A 35 -5.78 -11.77 -12.28
CA HIS A 35 -5.44 -10.53 -12.97
C HIS A 35 -5.99 -9.30 -12.24
N CYS A 36 -7.28 -9.31 -11.89
CA CYS A 36 -7.91 -8.24 -11.12
C CYS A 36 -7.24 -8.01 -9.76
N LEU A 37 -6.87 -9.09 -9.07
CA LEU A 37 -6.14 -9.03 -7.81
C LEU A 37 -4.76 -8.40 -7.96
N LYS A 38 -3.99 -8.79 -9.00
CA LYS A 38 -2.69 -8.20 -9.29
C LYS A 38 -2.81 -6.71 -9.58
N GLU A 39 -3.79 -6.29 -10.37
CA GLU A 39 -4.04 -4.87 -10.65
C GLU A 39 -4.41 -4.09 -9.39
N GLY A 40 -5.31 -4.62 -8.56
CA GLY A 40 -5.69 -4.00 -7.29
C GLY A 40 -4.50 -3.83 -6.35
N ILE A 41 -3.65 -4.85 -6.22
CA ILE A 41 -2.42 -4.79 -5.42
C ILE A 41 -1.45 -3.76 -5.99
N ALA A 42 -1.22 -3.76 -7.30
CA ALA A 42 -0.32 -2.80 -7.95
C ALA A 42 -0.79 -1.35 -7.75
N SER A 43 -2.09 -1.10 -7.94
CA SER A 43 -2.72 0.20 -7.71
C SER A 43 -2.56 0.65 -6.25
N PHE A 44 -2.81 -0.25 -5.30
CA PHE A 44 -2.60 0.03 -3.87
C PHE A 44 -1.16 0.48 -3.58
N PHE A 45 -0.15 -0.22 -4.10
CA PHE A 45 1.25 0.14 -3.87
C PHE A 45 1.68 1.41 -4.60
N ALA A 46 1.11 1.69 -5.77
CA ALA A 46 1.33 2.95 -6.48
C ALA A 46 0.83 4.13 -5.62
N VAL A 47 -0.41 4.04 -5.12
CA VAL A 47 -1.00 5.04 -4.21
C VAL A 47 -0.15 5.17 -2.94
N ALA A 48 0.21 4.06 -2.30
CA ALA A 48 1.06 4.09 -1.10
C ALA A 48 2.43 4.76 -1.35
N GLY A 49 3.02 4.54 -2.52
CA GLY A 49 4.27 5.18 -2.94
C GLY A 49 4.14 6.70 -3.09
N GLU A 50 3.04 7.17 -3.66
CA GLU A 50 2.77 8.61 -3.76
C GLU A 50 2.48 9.25 -2.39
N VAL A 51 1.75 8.56 -1.51
CA VAL A 51 1.54 9.03 -0.12
C VAL A 51 2.89 9.19 0.57
N ASP A 52 3.74 8.17 0.49
CA ASP A 52 5.08 8.20 1.08
C ASP A 52 5.92 9.38 0.53
N ALA A 53 5.86 9.63 -0.78
CA ALA A 53 6.53 10.78 -1.39
C ALA A 53 5.95 12.12 -0.92
N ALA A 54 4.63 12.23 -0.72
CA ALA A 54 4.00 13.43 -0.18
C ALA A 54 4.42 13.68 1.28
N VAL A 55 4.40 12.63 2.11
CA VAL A 55 4.81 12.69 3.52
C VAL A 55 6.28 13.09 3.64
N ARG A 56 7.18 12.49 2.84
CA ARG A 56 8.61 12.86 2.85
C ARG A 56 8.84 14.31 2.45
N ARG A 57 8.12 14.83 1.45
CA ARG A 57 8.17 16.26 1.07
C ARG A 57 7.69 17.16 2.22
N LYS A 58 6.59 16.80 2.88
CA LYS A 58 6.05 17.53 4.03
C LYS A 58 7.04 17.53 5.21
N LEU A 59 7.65 16.38 5.52
CA LEU A 59 8.67 16.25 6.56
C LEU A 59 9.93 17.05 6.24
N ALA A 60 10.40 17.06 4.98
CA ALA A 60 11.55 17.85 4.57
C ALA A 60 11.33 19.37 4.73
N SER A 61 10.08 19.83 4.61
CA SER A 61 9.73 21.24 4.86
C SER A 61 9.66 21.61 6.34
N TYR A 62 9.56 20.62 7.24
CA TYR A 62 9.52 20.83 8.69
C TYR A 62 10.92 20.86 9.28
N SER A 63 11.33 22.05 9.75
CA SER A 63 12.67 22.31 10.30
C SER A 63 13.02 21.49 11.56
N GLN A 64 12.02 20.89 12.23
CA GLN A 64 12.19 20.06 13.43
C GLN A 64 12.41 18.56 13.13
N ALA A 65 12.07 18.07 11.92
CA ALA A 65 12.18 16.66 11.56
C ALA A 65 13.56 16.37 10.95
N LYS A 66 14.64 16.66 11.67
CA LYS A 66 15.99 16.68 11.07
C LYS A 66 16.68 15.33 10.94
N VAL A 67 16.17 14.25 11.54
CA VAL A 67 16.86 12.96 11.50
C VAL A 67 15.89 11.83 11.15
N PRO A 68 15.95 11.31 9.91
CA PRO A 68 15.32 10.05 9.55
C PRO A 68 15.77 8.95 10.52
N GLY A 69 14.82 8.25 11.15
CA GLY A 69 15.09 7.22 12.16
C GLY A 69 15.13 7.72 13.62
N SER A 70 14.89 9.01 13.88
CA SER A 70 14.57 9.47 15.23
C SER A 70 13.12 9.15 15.59
N ARG A 71 12.84 8.94 16.88
CA ARG A 71 11.49 8.67 17.38
C ARG A 71 10.50 9.77 17.02
N ASP A 72 10.92 11.03 17.10
CA ASP A 72 10.07 12.18 16.73
C ASP A 72 9.76 12.20 15.23
N TYR A 73 10.73 11.83 14.39
CA TYR A 73 10.52 11.68 12.95
C TYR A 73 9.51 10.56 12.64
N GLU A 74 9.61 9.40 13.30
CA GLU A 74 8.67 8.29 13.12
C GLU A 74 7.25 8.66 13.55
N ILE A 75 7.10 9.35 14.68
CA ILE A 75 5.78 9.82 15.16
C ILE A 75 5.17 10.80 14.15
N LEU A 76 5.95 11.78 13.66
CA LEU A 76 5.48 12.75 12.67
C LEU A 76 5.17 12.08 11.32
N TYR A 77 6.00 11.12 10.89
CA TYR A 77 5.76 10.32 9.69
C TYR A 77 4.45 9.57 9.79
N GLN A 78 4.23 8.83 10.88
CA GLN A 78 2.99 8.07 11.10
C GLN A 78 1.76 8.99 11.05
N LYS A 79 1.84 10.16 11.71
CA LYS A 79 0.75 11.14 11.72
C LYS A 79 0.45 11.66 10.32
N PHE A 80 1.46 12.11 9.59
CA PHE A 80 1.27 12.63 8.23
C PHE A 80 0.85 11.56 7.24
N TYR A 81 1.32 10.33 7.39
CA TYR A 81 0.90 9.20 6.58
C TYR A 81 -0.59 8.92 6.76
N GLN A 82 -1.09 8.92 8.00
CA GLN A 82 -2.51 8.76 8.29
C GLN A 82 -3.35 9.94 7.74
N GLU A 83 -2.87 11.18 7.87
CA GLU A 83 -3.53 12.36 7.29
C GLU A 83 -3.63 12.27 5.75
N GLU A 84 -2.55 11.91 5.07
CA GLU A 84 -2.54 11.82 3.60
C GLU A 84 -3.32 10.60 3.08
N MET A 85 -3.31 9.47 3.81
CA MET A 85 -4.19 8.32 3.51
C MET A 85 -5.67 8.68 3.68
N ALA A 86 -6.04 9.42 4.74
CA ALA A 86 -7.43 9.81 4.98
C ALA A 86 -7.98 10.78 3.91
N LYS A 87 -7.12 11.60 3.30
CA LYS A 87 -7.50 12.47 2.17
C LYS A 87 -7.77 11.68 0.88
N ARG A 88 -7.15 10.51 0.74
CA ARG A 88 -7.35 9.64 -0.41
C ARG A 88 -8.53 8.73 -0.14
N LYS A 89 -9.70 9.15 -0.63
CA LYS A 89 -10.86 8.28 -0.74
C LYS A 89 -10.54 7.20 -1.78
N TRP A 90 -10.67 5.95 -1.37
CA TRP A 90 -10.61 4.76 -2.22
C TRP A 90 -11.97 4.56 -2.89
#